data_AF-A0A0D8XC33-F1
#
_entry.id   AF-A0A0D8XC33-F1
#
_cell.length_a   1.000
_cell.length_b   1.000
_cell.length_c   1.000
_cell.angle_alpha   90.00
_cell.angle_beta   90.00
_cell.angle_gamma   90.00
#
_symmetry.space_group_name_H-M   'P 1'
#
loop_
_entity.id
_entity.type
_entity.pdbx_description
1 polymer ?
#
loop_
_entity_poly.entity_id
_entity_poly.type
_entity_poly.pdbx_seq_one_letter_code
_entity_poly.pdbx_strand_id
1 'polypeptide(L)'
;MLGSGFIDGITGAKMSSQMSGFSSTQMQQGAGVVEWLLWSYVIQLSAALRAVHANGLASRCIDLSKILIHGKSKILLNCGGVTDLLAPDTQVQQLQMEDLHALGRVLLALATGNAFSARRDLVQQSMTYVSNHYSSDMKNLIR
;
A
#
# COMPACT_ATOMS: atom_id res chain seq x y z
N MET A 1 31.91 -38.98 -7.92
CA MET A 1 30.71 -38.16 -7.73
C MET A 1 30.38 -37.52 -9.08
N LEU A 2 29.55 -38.21 -9.87
CA LEU A 2 29.24 -37.85 -11.26
C LEU A 2 27.86 -37.17 -11.29
N GLY A 3 27.80 -35.91 -11.73
CA GLY A 3 26.53 -35.23 -12.04
C GLY A 3 26.06 -35.65 -13.43
N SER A 4 24.97 -36.41 -13.50
CA SER A 4 24.36 -36.87 -14.75
C SER A 4 23.52 -35.75 -15.38
N GLY A 5 24.06 -35.10 -16.41
CA GLY A 5 23.27 -34.29 -17.34
C GLY A 5 22.70 -35.18 -18.44
N PHE A 6 21.38 -35.17 -18.64
CA PHE A 6 20.73 -35.86 -19.76
C PHE A 6 20.92 -35.05 -21.06
N ILE A 7 21.30 -35.76 -22.13
CA ILE A 7 21.55 -35.22 -23.47
C ILE A 7 20.43 -35.73 -24.38
N ASP A 8 19.84 -34.86 -25.20
CA ASP A 8 18.83 -35.26 -26.18
C ASP A 8 19.50 -36.11 -27.29
N GLY A 9 19.03 -37.35 -27.47
CA GLY A 9 19.60 -38.33 -28.40
C GLY A 9 19.34 -38.08 -29.88
N ILE A 10 18.58 -37.03 -30.24
CA ILE A 10 18.22 -36.74 -31.64
C ILE A 10 19.05 -35.57 -32.19
N THR A 11 19.40 -34.60 -31.35
CA THR A 11 20.08 -33.34 -31.77
C THR A 11 21.39 -33.06 -31.04
N GLY A 12 21.74 -33.82 -29.99
CA GLY A 12 22.99 -33.65 -29.25
C GLY A 12 23.08 -32.35 -28.43
N ALA A 13 21.98 -31.58 -28.33
CA ALA A 13 21.93 -30.35 -27.54
C ALA A 13 21.75 -30.67 -26.05
N LYS A 14 22.49 -29.94 -25.19
CA LYS A 14 22.32 -30.00 -23.73
C LYS A 14 20.93 -29.47 -23.35
N MET A 15 20.09 -30.30 -22.75
CA MET A 15 18.83 -29.85 -22.17
C MET A 15 19.12 -29.15 -20.83
N SER A 16 19.00 -27.82 -20.78
CA SER A 16 19.02 -27.09 -19.51
C SER A 16 17.70 -27.34 -18.76
N SER A 17 17.76 -28.08 -17.67
CA SER A 17 16.64 -28.26 -16.74
C SER A 17 16.40 -26.96 -15.95
N GLN A 18 15.70 -26.01 -16.54
CA GLN A 18 15.05 -24.93 -15.79
C GLN A 18 13.60 -24.85 -16.23
N MET A 19 12.77 -25.56 -15.47
CA MET A 19 11.33 -25.37 -15.46
C MET A 19 11.07 -23.94 -14.97
N SER A 20 10.41 -23.12 -15.80
CA SER A 20 10.00 -21.77 -15.44
C SER A 20 8.93 -21.83 -14.35
N GLY A 21 9.37 -21.96 -13.10
CA GLY A 21 8.54 -21.70 -11.93
C GLY A 21 8.14 -20.22 -11.94
N PHE A 22 6.86 -19.97 -11.67
CA PHE A 22 6.35 -18.63 -11.40
C PHE A 22 7.28 -17.91 -10.43
N SER A 23 8.02 -16.93 -10.94
CA SER A 23 8.90 -16.08 -10.13
C SER A 23 8.03 -15.04 -9.43
N SER A 24 7.27 -15.47 -8.43
CA SER A 24 6.89 -14.56 -7.36
C SER A 24 8.15 -14.23 -6.56
N THR A 25 8.43 -12.95 -6.40
CA THR A 25 9.47 -12.35 -5.54
C THR A 25 10.79 -11.95 -6.22
N GLN A 26 10.74 -10.93 -7.08
CA GLN A 26 11.71 -9.83 -6.95
C GLN A 26 10.94 -8.61 -6.43
N MET A 27 10.95 -8.42 -5.10
CA MET A 27 10.57 -7.14 -4.52
C MET A 27 11.55 -6.09 -5.03
N GLN A 28 11.09 -5.28 -5.96
CA GLN A 28 11.78 -4.13 -6.47
C GLN A 28 11.95 -3.13 -5.30
N GLN A 29 13.15 -3.08 -4.72
CA GLN A 29 13.55 -2.04 -3.78
C GLN A 29 13.56 -0.73 -4.57
N GLY A 30 12.48 0.06 -4.47
CA GLY A 30 12.30 1.34 -5.16
C GLY A 30 10.99 1.50 -5.97
N ALA A 31 9.93 0.72 -5.71
CA ALA A 31 8.71 0.69 -6.52
C ALA A 31 7.45 1.23 -5.81
N GLY A 32 7.51 2.46 -5.30
CA GLY A 32 6.30 3.15 -4.83
C GLY A 32 5.26 3.36 -5.95
N VAL A 33 4.02 3.63 -5.56
CA VAL A 33 2.94 3.97 -6.51
C VAL A 33 3.29 5.25 -7.26
N VAL A 34 3.17 5.24 -8.59
CA VAL A 34 3.39 6.44 -9.42
C VAL A 34 2.54 7.62 -8.96
N GLU A 35 3.13 8.82 -8.95
CA GLU A 35 2.56 9.97 -8.26
C GLU A 35 1.13 10.33 -8.73
N TRP A 36 0.85 10.29 -10.03
CA TRP A 36 -0.50 10.58 -10.54
C TRP A 36 -1.57 9.63 -9.99
N LEU A 37 -1.20 8.36 -9.78
CA LEU A 37 -2.09 7.34 -9.23
C LEU A 37 -2.25 7.53 -7.72
N LEU A 38 -1.17 7.92 -7.03
CA LEU A 38 -1.20 8.26 -5.62
C LEU A 38 -2.14 9.46 -5.37
N TRP A 39 -2.10 10.50 -6.20
CA TRP A 39 -3.06 11.62 -6.15
C TRP A 39 -4.51 11.16 -6.39
N SER A 40 -4.73 10.25 -7.34
CA SER A 40 -6.06 9.66 -7.55
C SER A 40 -6.57 8.94 -6.30
N TYR A 41 -5.70 8.23 -5.56
CA TYR A 41 -6.05 7.59 -4.30
C TYR A 41 -6.31 8.60 -3.17
N VAL A 42 -5.52 9.67 -3.10
CA VAL A 42 -5.77 10.79 -2.15
C VAL A 42 -7.18 11.33 -2.32
N ILE A 43 -7.59 11.62 -3.56
CA ILE A 43 -8.92 12.18 -3.86
C ILE A 43 -10.02 11.21 -3.42
N GLN A 44 -9.88 9.92 -3.74
CA GLN A 44 -10.89 8.91 -3.41
C GLN A 44 -11.00 8.65 -1.90
N LEU A 45 -9.88 8.50 -1.20
CA LEU A 45 -9.86 8.26 0.24
C LEU A 45 -10.34 9.49 1.03
N SER A 46 -9.90 10.69 0.66
CA SER A 46 -10.35 11.93 1.31
C SER A 46 -11.83 12.19 1.07
N ALA A 47 -12.37 11.88 -0.13
CA ALA A 47 -13.79 11.96 -0.40
C ALA A 47 -14.60 10.97 0.45
N ALA A 48 -14.11 9.74 0.63
CA ALA A 48 -14.74 8.75 1.49
C ALA A 48 -14.75 9.19 2.97
N LEU A 49 -13.61 9.65 3.49
CA LEU A 49 -13.51 10.17 4.85
C LEU A 49 -14.41 11.39 5.07
N ARG A 50 -14.43 12.34 4.13
CA ARG A 50 -15.32 13.50 4.19
C ARG A 50 -16.79 13.08 4.28
N ALA A 51 -17.21 12.07 3.51
CA ALA A 51 -18.59 11.58 3.55
C ALA A 51 -18.93 10.95 4.91
N VAL A 52 -18.02 10.18 5.51
CA VAL A 52 -18.22 9.59 6.85
C VAL A 52 -18.23 10.68 7.92
N HIS A 53 -17.24 11.57 7.93
CA HIS A 53 -17.08 12.61 8.94
C HIS A 53 -18.22 13.64 8.92
N ALA A 54 -18.76 13.97 7.74
CA ALA A 54 -19.91 14.86 7.60
C ALA A 54 -21.19 14.32 8.26
N ASN A 55 -21.27 13.01 8.52
CA ASN A 55 -22.38 12.38 9.23
C ASN A 55 -22.11 12.22 10.74
N GLY A 56 -21.04 12.84 11.27
CA GLY A 56 -20.68 12.73 12.68
C GLY A 56 -20.20 11.33 13.07
N LEU A 57 -19.58 10.62 12.14
CA LEU A 57 -19.00 9.29 12.33
C LEU A 57 -17.48 9.34 12.10
N ALA A 58 -16.77 8.30 12.54
CA ALA A 58 -15.39 8.03 12.18
C ALA A 58 -15.31 6.69 11.44
N SER A 59 -14.38 6.56 10.50
CA SER A 59 -14.24 5.35 9.69
C SER A 59 -13.59 4.21 10.48
N ARG A 60 -12.56 4.53 11.29
CA ARG A 60 -11.85 3.61 12.19
C ARG A 60 -11.26 2.37 11.50
N CYS A 61 -11.10 2.41 10.17
CA CYS A 61 -10.67 1.28 9.35
C CYS A 61 -9.70 1.68 8.23
N ILE A 62 -9.02 2.83 8.35
CA ILE A 62 -8.06 3.29 7.35
C ILE A 62 -6.74 2.52 7.49
N ASP A 63 -6.60 1.45 6.71
CA ASP A 63 -5.41 0.62 6.62
C ASP A 63 -5.32 -0.02 5.22
N LEU A 64 -4.11 -0.40 4.78
CA LEU A 64 -3.87 -1.04 3.49
C LEU A 64 -4.73 -2.30 3.31
N SER A 65 -4.95 -3.09 4.38
CA SER A 65 -5.75 -4.31 4.33
C SER A 65 -7.26 -4.06 4.12
N LYS A 66 -7.71 -2.82 4.31
CA LYS A 66 -9.13 -2.41 4.21
C LYS A 66 -9.42 -1.60 2.95
N ILE A 67 -8.42 -1.40 2.09
CA ILE A 67 -8.55 -0.70 0.82
C ILE A 67 -8.52 -1.73 -0.31
N LEU A 68 -9.65 -1.90 -0.98
CA LEU A 68 -9.79 -2.80 -2.11
C LEU A 68 -9.52 -2.04 -3.40
N ILE A 69 -8.75 -2.64 -4.31
CA ILE A 69 -8.57 -2.15 -5.67
C ILE A 69 -9.68 -2.72 -6.55
N HIS A 70 -10.36 -1.85 -7.29
CA HIS A 70 -11.42 -2.23 -8.21
C HIS A 70 -11.10 -1.70 -9.63
N GLY A 71 -10.81 -2.61 -10.56
CA GLY A 71 -10.39 -2.21 -11.90
C GLY A 71 -8.99 -1.59 -11.92
N LYS A 72 -8.81 -0.52 -12.70
CA LYS A 72 -7.46 0.05 -12.97
C LYS A 72 -6.96 1.06 -11.93
N SER A 73 -7.86 1.85 -11.36
CA SER A 73 -7.50 2.98 -10.49
C SER A 73 -8.54 3.31 -9.42
N LYS A 74 -9.67 2.60 -9.39
CA LYS A 74 -10.73 2.84 -8.41
C LYS A 74 -10.39 2.07 -7.14
N ILE A 75 -10.54 2.70 -6.00
CA ILE A 75 -10.38 2.07 -4.69
C ILE A 75 -11.67 2.15 -3.90
N LEU A 76 -11.89 1.15 -3.05
CA LEU A 76 -13.05 1.03 -2.20
C LEU A 76 -12.58 0.81 -0.76
N LEU A 77 -13.08 1.62 0.16
CA LEU A 77 -12.86 1.42 1.59
C LEU A 77 -13.87 0.40 2.12
N ASN A 78 -13.39 -0.63 2.80
CA ASN A 78 -14.22 -1.71 3.35
C ASN A 78 -14.22 -1.72 4.89
N CYS A 79 -15.12 -2.52 5.47
CA CYS A 79 -15.21 -2.79 6.91
C CYS A 79 -15.55 -1.58 7.79
N GLY A 80 -16.15 -0.52 7.23
CA GLY A 80 -16.71 0.56 8.04
C GLY A 80 -17.80 0.04 8.99
N GLY A 81 -17.89 0.60 10.21
CA GLY A 81 -18.91 0.24 11.20
C GLY A 81 -18.64 -1.01 12.04
N VAL A 82 -17.67 -1.86 11.66
CA VAL A 82 -17.34 -3.07 12.45
C VAL A 82 -16.81 -2.69 13.84
N THR A 83 -15.90 -1.73 13.89
CA THR A 83 -15.31 -1.26 15.16
C THR A 83 -16.35 -0.55 16.03
N ASP A 84 -17.34 0.14 15.42
CA ASP A 84 -18.40 0.84 16.15
C ASP A 84 -19.35 -0.12 16.86
N LEU A 85 -19.56 -1.32 16.29
CA LEU A 85 -20.34 -2.37 16.93
C LEU A 85 -19.60 -3.01 18.12
N LEU A 86 -18.27 -3.21 17.98
CA LEU A 86 -17.46 -3.90 18.98
C LEU A 86 -17.00 -3.00 20.12
N ALA A 87 -16.74 -1.73 19.83
CA ALA A 87 -16.28 -0.72 20.77
C ALA A 87 -17.06 0.59 20.52
N PRO A 88 -18.31 0.66 21.05
CA PRO A 88 -19.19 1.82 20.91
C PRO A 88 -18.53 3.09 21.45
N ASP A 89 -18.79 4.17 20.74
CA ASP A 89 -17.93 5.35 20.75
C ASP A 89 -18.25 6.35 21.87
N THR A 90 -17.24 7.10 22.32
CA THR A 90 -17.40 8.19 23.29
C THR A 90 -16.76 9.51 22.84
N GLN A 91 -15.88 9.52 21.82
CA GLN A 91 -15.17 10.72 21.35
C GLN A 91 -14.89 10.72 19.84
N VAL A 92 -15.94 10.89 19.04
CA VAL A 92 -15.89 10.86 17.57
C VAL A 92 -14.81 11.78 16.99
N GLN A 93 -14.65 13.01 17.51
CA GLN A 93 -13.66 13.96 16.96
C GLN A 93 -12.23 13.44 17.04
N GLN A 94 -11.89 12.72 18.12
CA GLN A 94 -10.56 12.14 18.25
C GLN A 94 -10.35 11.01 17.23
N LEU A 95 -11.37 10.19 17.01
CA LEU A 95 -11.30 9.12 16.01
C LEU A 95 -11.25 9.65 14.58
N GLN A 96 -11.90 10.78 14.29
CA GLN A 96 -11.77 11.46 13.00
C GLN A 96 -10.34 11.96 12.77
N MET A 97 -9.66 12.45 13.81
CA MET A 97 -8.23 12.79 13.73
C MET A 97 -7.35 11.56 13.51
N GLU A 98 -7.66 10.45 14.18
CA GLU A 98 -6.96 9.18 13.96
C GLU A 98 -7.12 8.66 12.53
N ASP A 99 -8.29 8.83 11.89
CA ASP A 99 -8.51 8.50 10.47
C ASP A 99 -7.58 9.30 9.56
N LEU A 100 -7.39 10.60 9.81
CA LEU A 100 -6.51 11.45 9.00
C LEU A 100 -5.04 11.06 9.18
N HIS A 101 -4.61 10.76 10.40
CA HIS A 101 -3.27 10.23 10.64
C HIS A 101 -3.07 8.89 9.95
N ALA A 102 -4.08 8.01 9.99
CA ALA A 102 -4.05 6.72 9.32
C ALA A 102 -3.95 6.85 7.79
N LEU A 103 -4.63 7.84 7.20
CA LEU A 103 -4.50 8.19 5.79
C LEU A 103 -3.05 8.54 5.43
N GLY A 104 -2.38 9.41 6.20
CA GLY A 104 -0.98 9.74 5.98
C GLY A 104 -0.06 8.52 6.01
N ARG A 105 -0.29 7.59 6.95
CA ARG A 105 0.46 6.31 7.03
C ARG A 105 0.26 5.43 5.80
N VAL A 106 -0.98 5.31 5.32
CA VAL A 106 -1.31 4.56 4.10
C VAL A 106 -0.59 5.17 2.90
N LEU A 107 -0.63 6.50 2.75
CA LEU A 107 0.00 7.19 1.62
C LEU A 107 1.52 7.06 1.65
N LEU A 108 2.14 7.16 2.83
CA LEU A 108 3.58 6.92 2.98
C LEU A 108 3.96 5.49 2.60
N ALA A 109 3.14 4.51 2.98
CA ALA A 109 3.37 3.11 2.61
C ALA A 109 3.22 2.85 1.11
N LEU A 110 2.23 3.46 0.47
CA LEU A 110 2.05 3.39 -0.99
C LEU A 110 3.19 4.09 -1.72
N ALA A 111 3.63 5.26 -1.24
CA ALA A 111 4.70 6.05 -1.85
C ALA A 111 6.07 5.36 -1.76
N THR A 112 6.30 4.58 -0.70
CA THR A 112 7.58 3.86 -0.47
C THR A 112 7.54 2.40 -0.91
N GLY A 113 6.37 1.86 -1.25
CA GLY A 113 6.18 0.44 -1.50
C GLY A 113 6.43 -0.44 -0.26
N ASN A 114 6.35 0.14 0.94
CA ASN A 114 6.63 -0.54 2.21
C ASN A 114 5.53 -0.28 3.23
N ALA A 115 4.76 -1.33 3.57
CA ALA A 115 3.67 -1.29 4.55
C ALA A 115 4.12 -0.81 5.95
N PHE A 116 5.40 -0.95 6.28
CA PHE A 116 5.96 -0.59 7.58
C PHE A 116 6.64 0.78 7.62
N SER A 117 6.61 1.54 6.52
CA SER A 117 7.27 2.85 6.39
C SER A 117 6.86 3.88 7.44
N ALA A 118 5.65 3.79 7.98
CA ALA A 118 5.15 4.67 9.02
C ALA A 118 5.62 4.32 10.45
N ARG A 119 6.40 3.25 10.64
CA ARG A 119 6.96 2.92 11.97
C ARG A 119 7.94 4.00 12.42
N ARG A 120 8.00 4.25 13.73
CA ARG A 120 8.83 5.33 14.33
C ARG A 120 10.31 5.25 13.95
N ASP A 121 10.86 4.05 13.81
CA ASP A 121 12.25 3.79 13.42
C ASP A 121 12.51 4.03 11.92
N LEU A 122 11.48 3.95 11.07
CA LEU A 122 11.60 4.03 9.61
C LEU A 122 11.01 5.31 9.00
N VAL A 123 10.15 6.02 9.73
CA VAL A 123 9.38 7.15 9.20
C VAL A 123 10.27 8.27 8.68
N GLN A 124 11.39 8.56 9.36
CA GLN A 124 12.31 9.60 8.92
C GLN A 124 12.98 9.25 7.59
N GLN A 125 13.45 8.01 7.43
CA GLN A 125 14.03 7.52 6.18
C GLN A 125 12.98 7.50 5.05
N SER A 126 11.77 7.05 5.38
CA SER A 126 10.64 6.98 4.43
C SER A 126 10.25 8.37 3.92
N MET A 127 10.21 9.38 4.80
CA MET A 127 9.95 10.77 4.41
C MET A 127 11.07 11.36 3.55
N THR A 128 12.33 11.01 3.83
CA THR A 128 13.46 11.38 2.96
C THR A 128 13.31 10.76 1.57
N TYR A 129 12.90 9.49 1.48
CA TYR A 129 12.62 8.85 0.19
C TYR A 129 11.53 9.60 -0.58
N VAL A 130 10.40 9.93 0.06
CA VAL A 130 9.31 10.71 -0.56
C VAL A 130 9.83 12.06 -1.06
N SER A 131 10.63 12.77 -0.26
CA SER A 131 11.19 14.07 -0.63
C SER A 131 12.11 14.04 -1.85
N ASN A 132 12.67 12.88 -2.20
CA ASN A 132 13.59 12.72 -3.33
C ASN A 132 12.89 12.23 -4.61
N HIS A 133 11.69 11.65 -4.51
CA HIS A 133 11.03 10.98 -5.64
C HIS A 133 9.64 11.54 -6.00
N TYR A 134 9.04 12.35 -5.13
CA TYR A 134 7.72 12.93 -5.33
C TYR A 134 7.78 14.46 -5.22
N SER A 135 6.72 15.13 -5.69
CA SER A 135 6.58 16.57 -5.53
C SER A 135 6.59 17.03 -4.06
N SER A 136 6.91 18.31 -3.86
CA SER A 136 6.77 18.97 -2.56
C SER A 136 5.35 18.90 -2.01
N ASP A 137 4.35 18.95 -2.90
CA ASP A 137 2.94 18.91 -2.51
C ASP A 137 2.57 17.54 -1.95
N MET A 138 3.03 16.45 -2.59
CA MET A 138 2.84 15.10 -2.08
C MET A 138 3.51 14.91 -0.72
N LYS A 139 4.75 15.40 -0.56
CA LYS A 139 5.47 15.38 0.71
C LYS A 139 4.71 16.14 1.80
N ASN A 140 4.22 17.34 1.49
CA ASN A 140 3.49 18.18 2.43
C ASN A 140 2.16 17.56 2.85
N LEU A 141 1.51 16.82 1.96
CA LEU A 141 0.28 16.11 2.26
C LEU A 141 0.48 14.89 3.17
N ILE A 142 1.59 14.15 2.99
CA ILE A 142 1.89 12.96 3.80
C ILE A 142 2.37 13.31 5.22
N ARG A 143 2.96 14.49 5.38
CA ARG A 143 3.52 14.98 6.65
C ARG A 143 2.44 15.31 7.67
#